data_AF-A0A7K0G837-F1
#
_entry.id   AF-A0A7K0G837-F1
#
_cell.length_a   1.000
_cell.length_b   1.000
_cell.length_c   1.000
_cell.angle_alpha   90.00
_cell.angle_beta   90.00
_cell.angle_gamma   90.00
#
_symmetry.space_group_name_H-M   'P 1'
#
loop_
_entity.id
_entity.type
_entity.pdbx_description
1 polymer ?
#
loop_
_entity_poly.entity_id
_entity_poly.type
_entity_poly.pdbx_seq_one_letter_code
_entity_poly.pdbx_strand_id
1 'polypeptide(L)'
;MMWSTGQNDVIRELGHRGVQAVHDEILDRYGVEHTLHAIEAQACRIHASLKVLDECPECHALGVRINRQSGMCRRCTEAAHVAEEEAFNELLEAEAAGCDGGPEYDELHRRWAQLRQKNSRLMRKHNLKSKRERL
;
A
#
# COMPACT_ATOMS: atom_id res chain seq x y z
N MET A 1 37.11 -32.30 -4.96
CA MET A 1 37.01 -31.42 -3.78
C MET A 1 35.78 -31.84 -2.98
N MET A 2 35.87 -31.88 -1.65
CA MET A 2 34.76 -32.33 -0.78
C MET A 2 33.84 -31.13 -0.47
N TRP A 3 32.53 -31.33 -0.59
CA TRP A 3 31.52 -30.30 -0.27
C TRP A 3 31.40 -30.10 1.23
N SER A 4 31.49 -28.86 1.70
CA SER A 4 31.29 -28.55 3.12
C SER A 4 29.80 -28.36 3.45
N THR A 5 29.44 -28.50 4.73
CA THR A 5 28.07 -28.20 5.20
C THR A 5 27.68 -26.77 4.87
N GLY A 6 28.57 -25.81 5.11
CA GLY A 6 28.33 -24.39 4.80
C GLY A 6 28.11 -24.11 3.31
N GLN A 7 28.82 -24.82 2.41
CA GLN A 7 28.56 -24.73 0.96
C GLN A 7 27.18 -25.30 0.60
N ASN A 8 26.79 -26.42 1.22
CA ASN A 8 25.45 -26.99 1.01
C ASN A 8 24.34 -26.06 1.55
N ASP A 9 24.60 -25.32 2.62
CA ASP A 9 23.64 -24.37 3.18
C ASP A 9 23.43 -23.18 2.25
N VAL A 10 24.49 -22.68 1.59
CA VAL A 10 24.36 -21.65 0.54
C VAL A 10 23.47 -22.13 -0.62
N ILE A 11 23.62 -23.39 -1.05
CA ILE A 11 22.75 -23.97 -2.10
C ILE A 11 21.27 -23.94 -1.66
N ARG A 12 20.98 -24.23 -0.39
CA ARG A 12 19.60 -24.23 0.14
C ARG A 12 19.05 -22.82 0.32
N GLU A 13 19.88 -21.91 0.82
CA GLU A 13 19.53 -20.52 1.09
C GLU A 13 19.23 -19.77 -0.21
N LEU A 14 20.13 -19.87 -1.19
CA LEU A 14 20.11 -19.05 -2.41
C LEU A 14 19.64 -19.79 -3.65
N GLY A 15 19.24 -21.06 -3.54
CA GLY A 15 18.78 -21.83 -4.70
C GLY A 15 17.64 -21.17 -5.48
N HIS A 16 16.78 -20.41 -4.80
CA HIS A 16 15.71 -19.62 -5.40
C HIS A 16 16.20 -18.47 -6.31
N ARG A 17 17.48 -18.09 -6.24
CA ARG A 17 18.12 -17.08 -7.10
C ARG A 17 18.86 -17.69 -8.29
N GLY A 18 18.91 -19.02 -8.37
CA GLY A 18 19.54 -19.76 -9.46
C GLY A 18 21.01 -20.14 -9.21
N VAL A 19 21.53 -20.99 -10.10
CA VAL A 19 22.88 -21.59 -9.97
C VAL A 19 24.01 -20.54 -9.94
N GLN A 20 23.89 -19.46 -10.71
CA GLN A 20 24.92 -18.43 -10.78
C GLN A 20 25.05 -17.68 -9.45
N ALA A 21 23.91 -17.32 -8.82
CA ALA A 21 23.93 -16.64 -7.52
C ALA A 21 24.56 -17.54 -6.44
N VAL A 22 24.25 -18.84 -6.47
CA VAL A 22 24.85 -19.82 -5.57
C VAL A 22 26.37 -19.94 -5.81
N HIS A 23 26.80 -19.98 -7.06
CA HIS A 23 28.20 -19.99 -7.44
C HIS A 23 28.95 -18.80 -6.86
N ASP A 24 28.45 -17.60 -7.15
CA ASP A 24 29.10 -16.35 -6.78
C ASP A 24 29.18 -16.23 -5.25
N GLU A 25 28.15 -16.64 -4.53
CA GLU A 25 28.15 -16.65 -3.06
C GLU A 25 29.12 -17.68 -2.46
N ILE A 26 29.25 -18.87 -3.05
CA ILE A 26 30.21 -19.86 -2.57
C ILE A 26 31.65 -19.35 -2.78
N LEU A 27 31.91 -18.73 -3.93
CA LEU A 27 33.19 -18.12 -4.24
C LEU A 27 33.51 -16.98 -3.28
N ASP A 28 32.55 -16.10 -3.00
CA ASP A 28 32.70 -14.96 -2.08
C ASP A 28 32.90 -15.41 -0.63
N ARG A 29 32.00 -16.25 -0.09
CA ARG A 29 32.04 -16.67 1.32
C ARG A 29 33.19 -17.61 1.66
N TYR A 30 33.56 -18.52 0.74
CA TYR A 30 34.48 -19.61 1.03
C TYR A 30 35.77 -19.59 0.18
N GLY A 31 35.88 -18.72 -0.82
CA GLY A 31 37.03 -18.68 -1.72
C GLY A 31 37.20 -19.95 -2.57
N VAL A 32 36.13 -20.74 -2.70
CA VAL A 32 36.14 -22.02 -3.43
C VAL A 32 35.39 -21.86 -4.73
N GLU A 33 36.08 -22.14 -5.83
CA GLU A 33 35.48 -22.16 -7.16
C GLU A 33 34.98 -23.58 -7.48
N HIS A 34 33.67 -23.71 -7.68
CA HIS A 34 33.04 -24.91 -8.23
C HIS A 34 32.46 -24.56 -9.59
N THR A 35 32.50 -25.46 -10.56
CA THR A 35 31.79 -25.22 -11.83
C THR A 35 30.28 -25.20 -11.60
N LEU A 36 29.53 -24.47 -12.44
CA LEU A 36 28.06 -24.44 -12.37
C LEU A 36 27.46 -25.85 -12.40
N HIS A 37 27.99 -26.73 -13.25
CA HIS A 37 27.56 -28.12 -13.33
C HIS A 37 27.81 -28.91 -12.04
N ALA A 38 28.93 -28.66 -11.34
CA ALA A 38 29.20 -29.29 -10.06
C ALA A 38 28.19 -28.85 -8.99
N ILE A 39 27.78 -27.58 -9.00
CA ILE A 39 26.75 -27.04 -8.12
C ILE A 39 25.39 -27.68 -8.43
N GLU A 40 25.00 -27.78 -9.70
CA GLU A 40 23.75 -28.46 -10.11
C GLU A 40 23.72 -29.93 -9.68
N ALA A 41 24.82 -30.65 -9.90
CA ALA A 41 24.95 -32.05 -9.49
C ALA A 41 24.85 -32.19 -7.97
N GLN A 42 25.46 -31.26 -7.21
CA GLN A 42 25.38 -31.27 -5.77
C GLN A 42 23.97 -30.94 -5.26
N ALA A 43 23.33 -29.91 -5.82
CA ALA A 43 21.95 -29.54 -5.49
C ALA A 43 20.99 -30.72 -5.68
N CYS A 44 21.14 -31.47 -6.79
CA CYS A 44 20.40 -32.70 -7.03
C CYS A 44 20.63 -33.74 -5.93
N ARG A 45 21.90 -33.99 -5.54
CA ARG A 45 22.26 -34.96 -4.48
C ARG A 45 21.68 -34.60 -3.12
N ILE A 46 21.59 -33.30 -2.79
CA ILE A 46 21.06 -32.84 -1.50
C ILE A 46 19.57 -32.48 -1.55
N HIS A 47 18.89 -32.77 -2.67
CA HIS A 47 17.49 -32.46 -2.92
C HIS A 47 17.12 -30.97 -2.76
N ALA A 48 18.02 -30.07 -3.15
CA ALA A 48 17.79 -28.63 -3.18
C ALA A 48 17.40 -28.16 -4.59
N SER A 49 16.36 -27.33 -4.68
CA SER A 49 15.93 -26.72 -5.94
C SER A 49 16.78 -25.49 -6.27
N LEU A 50 17.25 -25.41 -7.51
CA LEU A 50 17.92 -24.21 -8.08
C LEU A 50 16.99 -23.43 -9.02
N LYS A 51 15.68 -23.69 -8.97
CA LYS A 51 14.70 -22.97 -9.79
C LYS A 51 14.67 -21.51 -9.34
N VAL A 52 14.87 -20.60 -10.28
CA VAL A 52 14.70 -19.16 -10.05
C VAL A 52 13.24 -18.87 -9.72
N LEU A 53 13.00 -18.23 -8.58
CA LEU A 53 11.70 -17.81 -8.10
C LEU A 53 11.64 -16.29 -8.01
N ASP A 54 10.49 -15.72 -8.35
CA ASP A 54 10.24 -14.30 -8.14
C ASP A 54 10.05 -14.01 -6.64
N GLU A 55 10.59 -12.88 -6.19
CA GLU A 55 10.45 -12.37 -4.83
C GLU A 55 9.58 -11.11 -4.85
N CYS A 56 8.60 -11.02 -3.94
CA CYS A 56 7.87 -9.78 -3.76
C CYS A 56 8.74 -8.74 -3.05
N PRO A 57 8.93 -7.52 -3.59
CA PRO A 57 9.78 -6.52 -2.96
C PRO A 57 9.24 -6.01 -1.61
N GLU A 58 7.92 -6.03 -1.44
CA GLU A 58 7.28 -5.50 -0.23
C GLU A 58 7.29 -6.48 0.96
N CYS A 59 6.98 -7.75 0.71
CA CYS A 59 6.83 -8.75 1.78
C CYS A 59 7.84 -9.89 1.72
N HIS A 60 8.79 -9.83 0.78
CA HIS A 60 9.86 -10.83 0.59
C HIS A 60 9.37 -12.27 0.38
N ALA A 61 8.10 -12.43 -0.01
CA ALA A 61 7.54 -13.74 -0.30
C ALA A 61 8.14 -14.28 -1.60
N LEU A 62 8.70 -15.50 -1.54
CA LEU A 62 9.31 -16.19 -2.67
C LEU A 62 8.30 -17.05 -3.44
N GLY A 63 8.49 -17.14 -4.76
CA GLY A 63 7.66 -17.98 -5.64
C GLY A 63 6.25 -17.45 -5.86
N VAL A 64 6.00 -16.19 -5.54
CA VAL A 64 4.72 -15.54 -5.74
C VAL A 64 4.63 -14.94 -7.14
N ARG A 65 3.42 -14.95 -7.72
CA ARG A 65 3.20 -14.28 -9.00
C ARG A 65 3.21 -12.77 -8.79
N ILE A 66 4.15 -12.09 -9.43
CA ILE A 66 4.25 -10.63 -9.42
C ILE A 66 3.31 -10.04 -10.47
N ASN A 67 2.49 -9.09 -10.05
CA ASN A 67 1.63 -8.33 -10.95
C ASN A 67 2.50 -7.32 -11.73
N ARG A 68 2.39 -7.34 -13.06
CA ARG A 68 3.17 -6.51 -13.97
C ARG A 68 2.96 -5.01 -13.78
N GLN A 69 1.76 -4.58 -13.37
CA GLN A 69 1.46 -3.15 -13.21
C GLN A 69 2.00 -2.62 -11.89
N SER A 70 1.69 -3.29 -10.79
CA SER A 70 2.10 -2.85 -9.45
C SER A 70 3.53 -3.25 -9.05
N GLY A 71 4.15 -4.21 -9.74
CA GLY A 71 5.48 -4.74 -9.38
C GLY A 71 5.51 -5.56 -8.09
N MET A 72 4.35 -5.86 -7.49
CA MET A 72 4.22 -6.57 -6.21
C MET A 72 3.41 -7.86 -6.35
N CYS A 73 3.43 -8.70 -5.31
CA CYS A 73 2.52 -9.84 -5.21
C CYS A 73 1.07 -9.37 -5.03
N ARG A 74 0.11 -10.24 -5.40
CA ARG A 74 -1.33 -9.95 -5.33
C ARG A 74 -1.79 -9.37 -3.99
N ARG A 75 -1.27 -9.89 -2.87
CA ARG A 75 -1.65 -9.42 -1.53
C ARG A 75 -1.21 -7.98 -1.28
N CYS A 76 0.03 -7.66 -1.63
CA CYS A 76 0.59 -6.32 -1.45
C CYS A 76 -0.04 -5.32 -2.42
N THR A 77 -0.36 -5.72 -3.66
CA THR A 77 -1.13 -4.90 -4.59
C THR A 77 -2.51 -4.55 -4.00
N GLU A 78 -3.23 -5.53 -3.45
CA GLU A 78 -4.54 -5.29 -2.87
C GLU A 78 -4.46 -4.36 -1.65
N ALA A 79 -3.46 -4.57 -0.78
CA ALA A 79 -3.25 -3.72 0.38
C ALA A 79 -2.95 -2.27 -0.02
N ALA A 80 -2.19 -2.05 -1.10
CA ALA A 80 -1.94 -0.72 -1.64
C ALA A 80 -3.24 -0.06 -2.14
N HIS A 81 -4.08 -0.80 -2.87
CA HIS A 81 -5.37 -0.27 -3.33
C HIS A 81 -6.32 0.09 -2.18
N VAL A 82 -6.36 -0.73 -1.12
CA VAL A 82 -7.17 -0.40 0.07
C VAL A 82 -6.68 0.90 0.70
N ALA A 83 -5.37 1.06 0.88
CA ALA A 83 -4.80 2.29 1.45
C ALA A 83 -5.06 3.53 0.56
N GLU A 84 -5.04 3.38 -0.76
CA GLU A 84 -5.39 4.44 -1.72
C GLU A 84 -6.86 4.87 -1.55
N GLU A 85 -7.79 3.91 -1.47
CA GLU A 85 -9.22 4.19 -1.30
C GLU A 85 -9.54 4.78 0.08
N GLU A 86 -8.88 4.33 1.15
CA GLU A 86 -9.03 4.89 2.49
C GLU A 86 -8.61 6.37 2.51
N ALA A 87 -7.45 6.70 1.93
CA ALA A 87 -6.98 8.08 1.84
C ALA A 87 -7.93 8.96 0.99
N PHE A 88 -8.51 8.41 -0.07
CA PHE A 88 -9.48 9.13 -0.88
C PHE A 88 -10.80 9.36 -0.13
N ASN A 89 -11.27 8.37 0.63
CA ASN A 89 -12.47 8.50 1.44
C ASN A 89 -12.32 9.59 2.52
N GLU A 90 -11.15 9.69 3.18
CA GLU A 90 -10.88 10.77 4.14
C GLU A 90 -11.01 12.16 3.51
N LEU A 91 -10.55 12.34 2.26
CA LEU A 91 -10.70 13.59 1.53
C LEU A 91 -12.18 13.92 1.26
N LEU A 92 -12.97 12.92 0.84
CA LEU A 92 -14.39 13.07 0.59
C LEU A 92 -15.18 13.41 1.86
N GLU A 93 -14.86 12.76 2.98
CA GLU A 93 -15.48 13.05 4.27
C GLU A 93 -15.18 14.48 4.73
N ALA A 94 -13.93 14.94 4.54
CA ALA A 94 -13.55 16.32 4.84
C ALA A 94 -14.29 17.35 3.96
N GLU A 95 -14.45 17.07 2.67
CA GLU A 95 -15.22 17.91 1.75
C GLU A 95 -16.71 17.97 2.12
N ALA A 96 -17.30 16.81 2.42
CA ALA A 96 -18.70 16.69 2.83
C ALA A 96 -18.96 17.43 4.15
N ALA A 97 -18.05 17.30 5.12
CA ALA A 97 -18.17 17.97 6.42
C ALA A 97 -18.21 19.50 6.30
N GLY A 98 -17.59 20.10 5.27
CA GLY A 98 -17.67 21.53 4.98
C GLY A 98 -18.95 21.97 4.28
N CYS A 99 -19.65 21.05 3.61
CA CYS A 99 -20.87 21.36 2.85
C CYS A 99 -22.15 21.25 3.69
N ASP A 100 -22.30 20.15 4.43
CA ASP A 100 -23.52 19.84 5.19
C ASP A 100 -23.45 20.29 6.67
N GLY A 101 -22.32 20.86 7.09
CA GLY A 101 -22.07 21.32 8.44
C GLY A 101 -20.77 22.12 8.56
N GLY A 102 -20.25 22.23 9.78
CA GLY A 102 -18.96 22.86 10.03
C GLY A 102 -19.01 24.38 10.28
N PRO A 103 -17.86 24.98 10.61
CA PRO A 103 -17.80 26.35 11.14
C PRO A 103 -18.41 27.40 10.22
N GLU A 104 -18.22 27.26 8.91
CA GLU A 104 -18.73 28.18 7.89
C GLU A 104 -20.26 28.08 7.76
N TYR A 105 -20.80 26.86 7.67
CA TYR A 105 -22.25 26.63 7.71
C TYR A 105 -22.86 27.19 8.99
N ASP A 106 -22.24 26.90 10.15
CA ASP A 106 -22.74 27.33 11.46
C ASP A 106 -22.73 28.86 11.61
N GLU A 107 -21.71 29.54 11.08
CA GLU A 107 -21.68 31.00 11.03
C GLU A 107 -22.81 31.57 10.16
N LEU A 108 -22.96 31.05 8.94
CA LEU A 108 -24.01 31.46 8.01
C LEU A 108 -25.40 31.20 8.61
N HIS A 109 -25.61 30.05 9.23
CA HIS A 109 -26.85 29.68 9.88
C HIS A 109 -27.18 30.62 11.05
N ARG A 110 -26.20 30.90 11.92
CA ARG A 110 -26.35 31.86 13.03
C ARG A 110 -26.69 33.26 12.51
N ARG A 111 -25.97 33.74 11.49
CA ARG A 111 -26.22 35.05 10.87
C ARG A 111 -27.61 35.13 10.26
N TRP A 112 -28.03 34.09 9.54
CA TRP A 112 -29.39 33.99 8.99
C TRP A 112 -30.45 34.03 10.09
N ALA A 113 -30.25 33.30 11.19
CA ALA A 113 -31.16 33.30 12.33
C ALA A 113 -31.29 34.67 13.01
N GLN A 114 -30.17 35.36 13.22
CA GLN A 114 -30.15 36.72 13.76
C GLN A 114 -30.90 37.70 12.87
N LEU A 115 -30.64 37.68 11.55
CA LEU A 115 -31.34 38.52 10.59
C LEU A 115 -32.83 38.24 10.55
N ARG A 116 -33.24 36.97 10.60
CA ARG A 116 -34.66 36.57 10.63
C ARG A 116 -35.37 37.14 11.85
N GLN A 117 -34.75 37.04 13.03
CA GLN A 117 -35.30 37.62 14.26
C GLN A 117 -35.36 39.14 14.20
N LYS A 118 -34.29 39.80 13.76
CA LYS A 118 -34.23 41.26 13.60
C LYS A 118 -35.32 41.76 12.65
N ASN A 119 -35.50 41.09 11.51
CA ASN A 119 -36.54 41.42 10.53
C ASN A 119 -37.93 41.22 11.12
N SER A 120 -38.18 40.12 11.86
CA SER A 120 -39.46 39.91 12.56
C SER A 120 -39.78 41.04 13.54
N ARG A 121 -38.81 41.47 14.35
CA ARG A 121 -38.97 42.58 15.29
C ARG A 121 -39.25 43.90 14.57
N LEU A 122 -38.50 44.18 13.50
CA LEU A 122 -38.68 45.40 12.69
C LEU A 122 -40.05 45.44 12.03
N MET A 123 -40.51 44.31 11.49
CA MET A 123 -41.84 44.21 10.88
C MET A 123 -42.94 44.52 11.90
N ARG A 124 -42.88 43.89 13.09
CA ARG A 124 -43.84 44.15 14.16
C ARG A 124 -43.81 45.60 14.66
N LYS A 125 -42.61 46.17 14.85
CA LYS A 125 -42.43 47.55 15.32
C LYS A 125 -43.10 48.57 14.39
N HIS A 126 -43.05 48.33 13.08
CA HIS A 126 -43.56 49.25 12.07
C HIS A 126 -44.86 48.78 11.40
N ASN A 127 -45.53 47.78 11.98
CA ASN A 127 -46.75 47.15 11.46
C ASN A 127 -46.69 46.79 9.96
N LEU A 128 -45.53 46.27 9.54
CA LEU A 128 -45.24 45.93 8.16
C LEU A 128 -45.67 44.48 7.86
N LYS A 129 -46.17 44.25 6.64
CA LYS A 129 -46.48 42.90 6.12
C LYS A 129 -45.29 41.95 6.25
N SER A 130 -45.57 40.69 6.56
CA SER A 130 -44.57 39.63 6.73
C SER A 130 -43.86 39.29 5.42
N LYS A 131 -42.71 38.62 5.50
CA LYS A 131 -41.97 38.16 4.31
C LYS A 131 -42.82 37.28 3.40
N ARG A 132 -43.68 36.41 3.97
CA ARG A 132 -44.57 35.51 3.21
C ARG A 132 -45.73 36.25 2.53
N GLU A 133 -46.15 37.40 3.06
CA GLU A 133 -47.20 38.22 2.46
C GLU A 133 -46.66 39.21 1.41
N ARG A 134 -45.33 39.29 1.27
CA ARG A 134 -44.64 40.17 0.31
C ARG A 134 -44.09 39.43 -0.92
N LEU A 135 -43.84 38.13 -0.76
CA LEU A 135 -43.44 37.20 -1.82
C LEU A 135 -44.69 36.50 -2.34
#